data_AF-A0A958FJ44-F1
#
_entry.id   AF-A0A958FJ44-F1
#
_cell.length_a   1.000
_cell.length_b   1.000
_cell.length_c   1.000
_cell.angle_alpha   90.00
_cell.angle_beta   90.00
_cell.angle_gamma   90.00
#
_symmetry.space_group_name_H-M   'P 1'
#
loop_
_entity.id
_entity.type
_entity.pdbx_description
1 polymer ?
#
loop_
_entity_poly.entity_id
_entity_poly.type
_entity_poly.pdbx_seq_one_letter_code
_entity_poly.pdbx_strand_id
1 'polypeptide(L)'
;GRLPLPVHFRRFVLNRYEPETEKFVLDPYPPSAIPNDLYSPSIKDVPIGFMISDSVIEASTRRYQYRKNIASTVYIQSLAPDAYVAPNTGYTYQKLPVPPEDKDLFTTVYQCSSLISIWNLPPFVYSSNYPELVDFREQRAEALRSDRSFRGVDTAFMAYYTAIDTTDTLIMNLSRELTAGKETPYDKLDAIVDYFTGREADGSRRFTYTLEPGSPKTPGQSFMHYFLFENKRGYCTYFAGATTLLLRAAGIPCRVVVGYAIYDRSNKNTGWYWVYADQGHAWVEVYFPGYGWVDFDTTPSDDTEPTRPPKPDATPPDYAREPFFAVLGDLTGMSGDSTELNIRPQVIRYRSQEFEIPDSASQIITIKPAEGNVTIDGKPVKIGEFATDRKMVISAYSFDYAL
;
A
#
# COMPACT_ATOMS: atom_id res chain seq x y z
N GLY A 1 -7.60 11.40 -20.01
CA GLY A 1 -8.70 10.59 -19.45
C GLY A 1 -8.44 10.33 -17.98
N ARG A 2 -9.48 9.90 -17.22
CA ARG A 2 -9.30 9.41 -15.85
C ARG A 2 -8.73 7.98 -15.91
N LEU A 3 -7.44 7.82 -15.63
CA LEU A 3 -6.95 6.53 -15.15
C LEU A 3 -7.57 6.30 -13.76
N PRO A 4 -8.14 5.11 -13.46
CA PRO A 4 -8.79 4.86 -12.17
C PRO A 4 -7.83 4.91 -10.98
N LEU A 5 -8.37 5.17 -9.80
CA LEU A 5 -7.65 5.31 -8.52
C LEU A 5 -7.37 3.94 -7.87
N PRO A 6 -6.24 3.78 -7.14
CA PRO A 6 -5.63 2.49 -6.79
C PRO A 6 -6.57 1.46 -6.16
N VAL A 7 -6.50 0.22 -6.65
CA VAL A 7 -7.31 -0.91 -6.14
C VAL A 7 -6.66 -1.57 -4.92
N HIS A 8 -5.38 -1.35 -4.65
CA HIS A 8 -4.74 -1.98 -3.50
C HIS A 8 -4.58 -0.99 -2.37
N PHE A 9 -5.12 -1.35 -1.20
CA PHE A 9 -4.81 -0.71 0.07
C PHE A 9 -4.13 -1.75 0.96
N ARG A 10 -2.79 -1.74 1.00
CA ARG A 10 -2.01 -2.73 1.75
C ARG A 10 -2.13 -2.48 3.25
N ARG A 11 -2.27 -3.55 4.03
CA ARG A 11 -2.20 -3.55 5.50
C ARG A 11 -0.85 -4.09 5.98
N PHE A 12 -0.36 -5.16 5.35
CA PHE A 12 0.90 -5.83 5.66
C PHE A 12 1.63 -6.30 4.40
N VAL A 13 2.94 -6.46 4.51
CA VAL A 13 3.78 -7.16 3.53
C VAL A 13 4.44 -8.33 4.26
N LEU A 14 4.34 -9.53 3.70
CA LEU A 14 4.91 -10.76 4.23
C LEU A 14 6.19 -11.07 3.45
N ASN A 15 7.30 -10.53 3.95
CA ASN A 15 8.60 -10.47 3.28
C ASN A 15 9.43 -11.75 3.48
N ARG A 16 9.37 -12.39 4.65
CA ARG A 16 10.08 -13.64 4.95
C ARG A 16 9.23 -14.87 4.64
N TYR A 17 9.89 -15.96 4.23
CA TYR A 17 9.30 -17.30 4.13
C TYR A 17 9.88 -18.21 5.23
N GLU A 18 9.03 -19.02 5.85
CA GLU A 18 9.36 -19.97 6.92
C GLU A 18 9.03 -21.40 6.44
N PRO A 19 10.00 -22.14 5.88
CA PRO A 19 9.76 -23.44 5.22
C PRO A 19 9.21 -24.49 6.18
N GLU A 20 9.59 -24.45 7.46
CA GLU A 20 9.14 -25.39 8.50
C GLU A 20 7.63 -25.31 8.79
N THR A 21 6.95 -24.26 8.31
CA THR A 21 5.50 -24.08 8.48
C THR A 21 4.76 -23.68 7.19
N GLU A 22 5.45 -23.67 6.05
CA GLU A 22 4.96 -23.21 4.72
C GLU A 22 4.37 -21.78 4.71
N LYS A 23 4.85 -20.89 5.58
CA LYS A 23 4.26 -19.55 5.76
C LYS A 23 5.12 -18.42 5.21
N PHE A 24 4.44 -17.42 4.68
CA PHE A 24 4.99 -16.07 4.57
C PHE A 24 4.63 -15.27 5.82
N VAL A 25 5.60 -14.54 6.38
CA VAL A 25 5.43 -13.79 7.63
C VAL A 25 5.93 -12.35 7.49
N LEU A 26 5.39 -11.47 8.33
CA LEU A 26 5.93 -10.12 8.54
C LEU A 26 7.20 -10.22 9.38
N ASP A 27 8.33 -9.88 8.80
CA ASP A 27 9.63 -9.77 9.46
C ASP A 27 10.03 -8.30 9.55
N PRO A 28 9.73 -7.60 10.67
CA PRO A 28 9.97 -6.17 10.83
C PRO A 28 11.44 -5.82 11.08
N TYR A 29 12.31 -6.82 11.26
CA TYR A 29 13.74 -6.64 11.49
C TYR A 29 14.56 -7.52 10.52
N PRO A 30 14.42 -7.32 9.20
CA PRO A 30 15.19 -8.08 8.22
C PRO A 30 16.69 -7.75 8.38
N PRO A 31 17.60 -8.59 7.89
CA PRO A 31 19.05 -8.32 7.94
C PRO A 31 19.39 -6.93 7.39
N SER A 32 20.37 -6.25 7.97
CA SER A 32 20.65 -4.82 7.69
C SER A 32 21.08 -4.48 6.25
N ALA A 33 21.30 -5.47 5.39
CA ALA A 33 21.49 -5.30 3.94
C ALA A 33 20.16 -5.19 3.17
N ILE A 34 19.03 -5.58 3.78
CA ILE A 34 17.69 -5.48 3.20
C ILE A 34 17.12 -4.08 3.51
N PRO A 35 16.69 -3.30 2.49
CA PRO A 35 16.01 -2.03 2.73
C PRO A 35 14.71 -2.22 3.52
N ASN A 36 14.48 -1.42 4.56
CA ASN A 36 13.21 -1.39 5.27
C ASN A 36 12.15 -0.65 4.42
N ASP A 37 11.38 -1.41 3.65
CA ASP A 37 10.33 -0.91 2.74
C ASP A 37 8.91 -1.32 3.19
N LEU A 38 8.80 -1.92 4.38
CA LEU A 38 7.57 -2.45 4.97
C LEU A 38 6.60 -1.36 5.42
N TYR A 39 7.13 -0.27 5.99
CA TYR A 39 6.40 0.83 6.65
C TYR A 39 5.08 0.40 7.29
N SER A 40 5.18 -0.22 8.47
CA SER A 40 4.03 -0.53 9.33
C SER A 40 4.06 0.34 10.60
N PRO A 41 3.88 1.67 10.48
CA PRO A 41 3.74 2.55 11.64
C PRO A 41 2.51 2.20 12.49
N SER A 42 2.54 2.67 13.72
CA SER A 42 1.42 2.61 14.66
C SER A 42 0.70 3.95 14.69
N ILE A 43 -0.55 4.00 14.22
CA ILE A 43 -1.32 5.27 14.14
C ILE A 43 -1.70 5.81 15.52
N LYS A 44 -1.89 4.93 16.52
CA LYS A 44 -2.28 5.38 17.87
C LYS A 44 -1.22 6.27 18.52
N ASP A 45 0.06 5.96 18.28
CA ASP A 45 1.23 6.54 18.97
C ASP A 45 1.69 7.89 18.38
N VAL A 46 1.11 8.32 17.26
CA VAL A 46 1.34 9.66 16.70
C VAL A 46 0.38 10.67 17.32
N PRO A 47 0.84 11.79 17.90
CA PRO A 47 -0.06 12.82 18.39
C PRO A 47 -0.79 13.52 17.23
N ILE A 48 -1.99 14.06 17.49
CA ILE A 48 -2.79 14.73 16.47
C ILE A 48 -2.03 15.96 15.95
N GLY A 49 -1.97 16.13 14.62
CA GLY A 49 -1.23 17.23 14.01
C GLY A 49 0.30 17.05 14.01
N PHE A 50 0.80 15.83 14.19
CA PHE A 50 2.19 15.46 13.88
C PHE A 50 2.20 14.55 12.66
N MET A 51 3.14 14.78 11.75
CA MET A 51 3.49 13.84 10.68
C MET A 51 4.80 13.15 11.02
N ILE A 52 4.85 11.85 10.78
CA ILE A 52 6.09 11.07 10.77
C ILE A 52 6.43 10.74 9.32
N SER A 53 7.73 10.78 9.00
CA SER A 53 8.29 10.48 7.69
C SER A 53 9.40 9.44 7.80
N ASP A 54 9.54 8.57 6.79
CA ASP A 54 10.61 7.58 6.70
C ASP A 54 11.60 7.96 5.60
N SER A 55 12.75 8.47 6.02
CA SER A 55 13.84 8.87 5.12
C SER A 55 14.60 7.70 4.51
N VAL A 56 14.52 6.49 5.07
CA VAL A 56 15.09 5.27 4.45
C VAL A 56 14.26 4.91 3.23
N ILE A 57 12.94 5.03 3.31
CA ILE A 57 12.02 4.77 2.19
C ILE A 57 12.16 5.86 1.12
N GLU A 58 12.21 7.13 1.52
CA GLU A 58 12.45 8.25 0.59
C GLU A 58 13.80 8.09 -0.15
N ALA A 59 14.88 7.72 0.55
CA ALA A 59 16.21 7.54 -0.06
C ALA A 59 16.42 6.20 -0.80
N SER A 60 15.68 5.13 -0.46
CA SER A 60 15.82 3.81 -1.08
C SER A 60 14.98 3.63 -2.36
N THR A 61 14.02 4.53 -2.64
CA THR A 61 13.19 4.52 -3.87
C THR A 61 13.96 4.96 -5.13
N ARG A 62 15.11 4.32 -5.39
CA ARG A 62 16.08 4.60 -6.47
C ARG A 62 15.61 4.29 -7.91
N ARG A 63 14.41 4.71 -8.29
CA ARG A 63 14.05 5.05 -9.68
C ARG A 63 12.75 5.86 -9.68
N TYR A 64 12.84 7.12 -10.10
CA TYR A 64 11.70 8.05 -10.19
C TYR A 64 10.89 7.92 -11.49
N GLN A 65 11.37 7.11 -12.45
CA GLN A 65 10.62 6.83 -13.67
C GLN A 65 9.34 6.06 -13.32
N TYR A 66 8.20 6.50 -13.88
CA TYR A 66 6.91 5.82 -13.77
C TYR A 66 6.35 5.69 -12.34
N ARG A 67 6.76 6.54 -11.39
CA ARG A 67 6.12 6.66 -10.06
C ARG A 67 5.35 7.98 -9.91
N LYS A 68 4.31 7.96 -9.07
CA LYS A 68 3.55 9.15 -8.65
C LYS A 68 3.42 9.18 -7.13
N ASN A 69 3.53 10.37 -6.56
CA ASN A 69 3.06 10.61 -5.19
C ASN A 69 1.52 10.63 -5.18
N ILE A 70 0.91 9.85 -4.31
CA ILE A 70 -0.52 9.84 -4.05
C ILE A 70 -0.72 10.03 -2.55
N ALA A 71 -1.36 11.14 -2.19
CA ALA A 71 -1.90 11.36 -0.86
C ALA A 71 -3.24 10.62 -0.71
N SER A 72 -3.57 10.17 0.50
CA SER A 72 -4.85 9.54 0.82
C SER A 72 -5.22 9.83 2.26
N THR A 73 -6.51 10.07 2.52
CA THR A 73 -7.05 10.21 3.89
C THR A 73 -7.86 8.97 4.20
N VAL A 74 -7.54 8.30 5.32
CA VAL A 74 -8.11 7.02 5.70
C VAL A 74 -8.89 7.18 7.01
N TYR A 75 -10.13 6.71 6.99
CA TYR A 75 -11.06 6.74 8.12
C TYR A 75 -11.28 5.30 8.60
N ILE A 76 -10.87 5.00 9.84
CA ILE A 76 -11.02 3.67 10.44
C ILE A 76 -12.37 3.59 11.16
N GLN A 77 -13.24 2.67 10.73
CA GLN A 77 -14.42 2.26 11.48
C GLN A 77 -14.10 1.05 12.39
N SER A 78 -13.88 -0.13 11.80
CA SER A 78 -13.84 -1.41 12.54
C SER A 78 -12.46 -2.09 12.65
N LEU A 79 -11.37 -1.44 12.24
CA LEU A 79 -10.02 -1.96 12.49
C LEU A 79 -9.51 -1.49 13.87
N ALA A 80 -8.42 -2.09 14.35
CA ALA A 80 -7.72 -1.59 15.53
C ALA A 80 -7.28 -0.11 15.33
N PRO A 81 -7.34 0.77 16.35
CA PRO A 81 -7.00 2.19 16.20
C PRO A 81 -5.55 2.51 15.81
N ASP A 82 -4.65 1.52 15.81
CA ASP A 82 -3.28 1.62 15.29
C ASP A 82 -3.11 1.07 13.86
N ALA A 83 -4.17 0.57 13.23
CA ALA A 83 -4.09 -0.09 11.93
C ALA A 83 -3.75 0.87 10.77
N TYR A 84 -2.49 0.83 10.35
CA TYR A 84 -2.03 1.54 9.17
C TYR A 84 -2.34 0.78 7.87
N VAL A 85 -2.96 1.47 6.93
CA VAL A 85 -3.33 0.99 5.59
C VAL A 85 -2.98 2.08 4.58
N ALA A 86 -2.36 1.73 3.46
CA ALA A 86 -1.93 2.71 2.46
C ALA A 86 -1.96 2.14 1.03
N PRO A 87 -2.07 3.00 -0.01
CA PRO A 87 -2.08 2.58 -1.41
C PRO A 87 -0.81 1.85 -1.89
N ASN A 88 0.33 2.08 -1.24
CA ASN A 88 1.59 1.33 -1.41
C ASN A 88 2.43 1.52 -0.14
N THR A 89 3.76 1.42 -0.21
CA THR A 89 4.68 1.96 0.79
C THR A 89 4.39 3.44 0.95
N GLY A 90 3.65 3.77 2.01
CA GLY A 90 3.64 5.11 2.54
C GLY A 90 5.05 5.48 3.02
N TYR A 91 5.39 6.75 2.89
CA TYR A 91 6.65 7.30 3.38
C TYR A 91 6.41 8.50 4.30
N THR A 92 5.19 9.02 4.35
CA THR A 92 4.71 9.90 5.43
C THR A 92 3.30 9.53 5.87
N TYR A 93 2.96 9.84 7.12
CA TYR A 93 1.59 9.84 7.63
C TYR A 93 1.39 10.82 8.80
N GLN A 94 0.17 11.33 8.95
CA GLN A 94 -0.23 12.32 9.97
C GLN A 94 -1.56 11.93 10.59
N LYS A 95 -1.65 11.88 11.92
CA LYS A 95 -2.92 11.59 12.62
C LYS A 95 -3.81 12.83 12.68
N LEU A 96 -5.07 12.67 12.32
CA LEU A 96 -6.06 13.74 12.24
C LEU A 96 -7.12 13.60 13.36
N PRO A 97 -7.78 14.70 13.78
CA PRO A 97 -8.93 14.59 14.66
C PRO A 97 -10.12 13.96 13.92
N VAL A 98 -10.87 13.09 14.60
CA VAL A 98 -12.17 12.62 14.08
C VAL A 98 -13.16 13.80 14.12
N PRO A 99 -13.84 14.14 13.00
CA PRO A 99 -14.87 15.17 12.99
C PRO A 99 -15.96 14.91 14.04
N PRO A 100 -16.43 15.91 14.82
CA PRO A 100 -17.46 15.73 15.84
C PRO A 100 -18.72 15.00 15.34
N GLU A 101 -19.13 15.28 14.11
CA GLU A 101 -20.25 14.69 13.39
C GLU A 101 -20.04 13.20 13.02
N ASP A 102 -18.79 12.74 12.93
CA ASP A 102 -18.43 11.38 12.51
C ASP A 102 -17.90 10.50 13.66
N LYS A 103 -17.92 10.99 14.92
CA LYS A 103 -17.35 10.27 16.09
C LYS A 103 -18.03 8.94 16.41
N ASP A 104 -19.30 8.79 16.04
CA ASP A 104 -20.04 7.52 16.18
C ASP A 104 -19.75 6.54 15.04
N LEU A 105 -19.04 6.98 13.98
CA LEU A 105 -18.71 6.19 12.79
C LEU A 105 -17.24 5.80 12.71
N PHE A 106 -16.31 6.66 13.14
CA PHE A 106 -14.87 6.44 12.99
C PHE A 106 -14.09 6.58 14.29
N THR A 107 -13.21 5.62 14.55
CA THR A 107 -12.34 5.57 15.74
C THR A 107 -11.01 6.29 15.54
N THR A 108 -10.57 6.48 14.30
CA THR A 108 -9.29 7.10 13.95
C THR A 108 -9.31 7.60 12.51
N VAL A 109 -8.71 8.76 12.26
CA VAL A 109 -8.47 9.31 10.92
C VAL A 109 -7.00 9.67 10.78
N TYR A 110 -6.41 9.41 9.61
CA TYR A 110 -5.06 9.85 9.26
C TYR A 110 -4.94 10.17 7.78
N GLN A 111 -4.01 11.05 7.45
CA GLN A 111 -3.53 11.22 6.08
C GLN A 111 -2.22 10.44 5.90
N CYS A 112 -1.99 9.87 4.72
CA CYS A 112 -0.71 9.28 4.32
C CYS A 112 -0.31 9.70 2.90
N SER A 113 0.99 9.66 2.61
CA SER A 113 1.55 9.84 1.25
C SER A 113 2.31 8.59 0.84
N SER A 114 1.99 8.05 -0.35
CA SER A 114 2.60 6.84 -0.92
C SER A 114 3.20 7.11 -2.30
N LEU A 115 4.36 6.52 -2.58
CA LEU A 115 4.95 6.50 -3.92
C LEU A 115 4.49 5.25 -4.68
N ILE A 116 3.42 5.39 -5.46
CA ILE A 116 2.88 4.28 -6.27
C ILE A 116 3.55 4.27 -7.64
N SER A 117 3.97 3.09 -8.11
CA SER A 117 4.30 2.85 -9.51
C SER A 117 3.02 2.89 -10.36
N ILE A 118 3.03 3.58 -11.51
CA ILE A 118 1.88 3.57 -12.42
C ILE A 118 1.66 2.19 -13.06
N TRP A 119 2.66 1.31 -13.01
CA TRP A 119 2.52 -0.09 -13.42
C TRP A 119 1.72 -0.94 -12.41
N ASN A 120 1.36 -0.36 -11.26
CA ASN A 120 0.52 -0.94 -10.21
C ASN A 120 -0.91 -0.35 -10.25
N LEU A 121 -1.35 0.16 -11.41
CA LEU A 121 -2.68 0.77 -11.54
C LEU A 121 -3.81 -0.28 -11.50
N PRO A 122 -5.01 0.10 -11.01
CA PRO A 122 -6.19 -0.74 -10.84
C PRO A 122 -6.44 -1.85 -11.86
N PRO A 123 -6.48 -1.56 -13.18
CA PRO A 123 -7.20 -2.44 -14.09
C PRO A 123 -6.35 -3.64 -14.50
N PHE A 124 -5.03 -3.52 -14.38
CA PHE A 124 -4.04 -4.53 -14.77
C PHE A 124 -4.01 -5.73 -13.84
N VAL A 125 -4.61 -5.60 -12.66
CA VAL A 125 -4.62 -6.64 -11.63
C VAL A 125 -5.93 -7.45 -11.61
N TYR A 126 -7.02 -6.91 -12.18
CA TYR A 126 -8.36 -7.53 -12.11
C TYR A 126 -9.17 -7.61 -13.41
N SER A 127 -8.73 -6.99 -14.52
CA SER A 127 -9.52 -7.00 -15.76
C SER A 127 -8.71 -7.30 -17.00
N SER A 128 -9.07 -8.41 -17.64
CA SER A 128 -8.65 -8.73 -19.01
C SER A 128 -9.37 -7.91 -20.09
N ASN A 129 -10.50 -7.28 -19.77
CA ASN A 129 -11.59 -7.04 -20.74
C ASN A 129 -11.83 -5.57 -21.13
N TYR A 130 -11.08 -4.60 -20.61
CA TYR A 130 -11.14 -3.21 -21.06
C TYR A 130 -10.15 -2.99 -22.24
N PRO A 131 -10.60 -2.66 -23.46
CA PRO A 131 -9.73 -2.48 -24.63
C PRO A 131 -8.69 -1.37 -24.45
N GLU A 132 -9.05 -0.28 -23.75
CA GLU A 132 -8.18 0.87 -23.46
C GLU A 132 -6.96 0.55 -22.56
N LEU A 133 -6.84 -0.70 -22.10
CA LEU A 133 -5.72 -1.21 -21.31
C LEU A 133 -4.75 -2.07 -22.11
N VAL A 134 -5.07 -2.48 -23.34
CA VAL A 134 -4.23 -3.41 -24.11
C VAL A 134 -2.86 -2.76 -24.34
N ASP A 135 -2.84 -1.55 -24.90
CA ASP A 135 -1.65 -0.74 -25.12
C ASP A 135 -0.80 -0.57 -23.85
N PHE A 136 -1.44 -0.41 -22.68
CA PHE A 136 -0.73 -0.21 -21.41
C PHE A 136 -0.22 -1.54 -20.82
N ARG A 137 -0.93 -2.66 -21.02
CA ARG A 137 -0.41 -4.01 -20.70
C ARG A 137 0.85 -4.30 -21.51
N GLU A 138 0.82 -4.01 -22.80
CA GLU A 138 1.97 -4.19 -23.69
C GLU A 138 3.14 -3.27 -23.30
N GLN A 139 2.89 -1.97 -23.05
CA GLN A 139 3.90 -1.04 -22.54
C GLN A 139 4.49 -1.48 -21.20
N ARG A 140 3.67 -2.00 -20.27
CA ARG A 140 4.11 -2.54 -18.97
C ARG A 140 4.99 -3.78 -19.18
N ALA A 141 4.54 -4.73 -20.00
CA ALA A 141 5.29 -5.95 -20.28
C ALA A 141 6.66 -5.63 -20.91
N GLU A 142 6.71 -4.76 -21.92
CA GLU A 142 7.95 -4.35 -22.58
C GLU A 142 8.89 -3.58 -21.64
N ALA A 143 8.36 -2.66 -20.82
CA ALA A 143 9.15 -1.95 -19.81
C ALA A 143 9.77 -2.91 -18.78
N LEU A 144 9.04 -3.94 -18.34
CA LEU A 144 9.51 -4.93 -17.36
C LEU A 144 10.43 -6.02 -17.98
N ARG A 145 10.27 -6.35 -19.27
CA ARG A 145 11.19 -7.21 -20.07
C ARG A 145 12.58 -6.60 -20.25
N SER A 146 12.76 -5.31 -19.96
CA SER A 146 14.04 -4.61 -20.08
C SER A 146 15.13 -5.13 -19.13
N ASP A 147 14.78 -5.75 -18.00
CA ASP A 147 15.72 -6.57 -17.21
C ASP A 147 15.71 -8.02 -17.68
N ARG A 148 16.89 -8.64 -17.67
CA ARG A 148 17.14 -10.01 -18.09
C ARG A 148 17.69 -10.90 -16.98
N SER A 149 18.17 -10.36 -15.85
CA SER A 149 18.89 -11.16 -14.85
C SER A 149 19.10 -10.53 -13.46
N PHE A 150 18.36 -9.49 -13.08
CA PHE A 150 18.55 -8.79 -11.80
C PHE A 150 19.97 -8.23 -11.59
N ARG A 151 20.68 -7.93 -12.69
CA ARG A 151 22.10 -7.57 -12.66
C ARG A 151 22.33 -6.26 -11.93
N GLY A 152 23.05 -6.33 -10.80
CA GLY A 152 23.35 -5.17 -9.95
C GLY A 152 22.33 -4.93 -8.83
N VAL A 153 21.38 -5.84 -8.63
CA VAL A 153 20.68 -5.98 -7.34
C VAL A 153 21.65 -6.58 -6.32
N ASP A 154 21.48 -6.22 -5.04
CA ASP A 154 22.30 -6.75 -3.95
C ASP A 154 22.08 -8.25 -3.72
N THR A 155 23.15 -8.98 -3.40
CA THR A 155 23.13 -10.44 -3.23
C THR A 155 22.33 -10.88 -1.99
N ALA A 156 22.36 -10.12 -0.89
CA ALA A 156 21.56 -10.44 0.29
C ALA A 156 20.07 -10.10 0.05
N PHE A 157 19.78 -9.00 -0.64
CA PHE A 157 18.41 -8.69 -1.12
C PHE A 157 17.84 -9.84 -1.96
N MET A 158 18.60 -10.31 -2.95
CA MET A 158 18.20 -11.46 -3.78
C MET A 158 17.98 -12.70 -2.92
N ALA A 159 18.97 -13.12 -2.11
CA ALA A 159 18.89 -14.32 -1.30
C ALA A 159 17.68 -14.32 -0.32
N TYR A 160 17.34 -13.17 0.25
CA TYR A 160 16.20 -13.02 1.15
C TYR A 160 14.85 -13.10 0.40
N TYR A 161 14.72 -12.38 -0.71
CA TYR A 161 13.47 -12.33 -1.48
C TYR A 161 13.27 -13.47 -2.48
N THR A 162 14.28 -14.33 -2.70
CA THR A 162 14.17 -15.64 -3.36
C THR A 162 14.23 -16.83 -2.40
N ALA A 163 14.20 -16.61 -1.08
CA ALA A 163 14.30 -17.69 -0.09
C ALA A 163 13.12 -18.67 -0.17
N ILE A 164 13.43 -19.95 -0.38
CA ILE A 164 12.48 -21.07 -0.52
C ILE A 164 13.15 -22.37 -0.04
N ASP A 165 12.37 -23.40 0.30
CA ASP A 165 12.90 -24.75 0.50
C ASP A 165 13.31 -25.36 -0.85
N THR A 166 14.61 -25.46 -1.09
CA THR A 166 15.15 -26.08 -2.32
C THR A 166 15.06 -27.61 -2.32
N THR A 167 14.65 -28.24 -1.21
CA THR A 167 14.39 -29.69 -1.12
C THR A 167 12.99 -30.07 -1.59
N ASP A 168 12.06 -29.10 -1.71
CA ASP A 168 10.78 -29.28 -2.37
C ASP A 168 10.96 -29.44 -3.89
N THR A 169 11.26 -30.67 -4.30
CA THR A 169 11.42 -31.02 -5.71
C THR A 169 10.14 -30.84 -6.53
N LEU A 170 8.95 -30.79 -5.93
CA LEU A 170 7.70 -30.63 -6.68
C LEU A 170 7.54 -29.18 -7.16
N ILE A 171 7.65 -28.21 -6.25
CA ILE A 171 7.60 -26.78 -6.60
C ILE A 171 8.80 -26.40 -7.48
N MET A 172 10.01 -26.90 -7.16
CA MET A 172 11.21 -26.63 -7.96
C MET A 172 11.15 -27.23 -9.38
N ASN A 173 10.45 -28.35 -9.58
CA ASN A 173 10.25 -28.92 -10.92
C ASN A 173 9.14 -28.20 -11.68
N LEU A 174 7.98 -27.93 -11.07
CA LEU A 174 6.89 -27.19 -11.71
C LEU A 174 7.35 -25.78 -12.15
N SER A 175 8.08 -25.06 -11.29
CA SER A 175 8.66 -23.76 -11.64
C SER A 175 9.59 -23.86 -12.86
N ARG A 176 10.46 -24.88 -12.91
CA ARG A 176 11.37 -25.10 -14.06
C ARG A 176 10.63 -25.46 -15.35
N GLU A 177 9.51 -26.18 -15.25
CA GLU A 177 8.66 -26.53 -16.39
C GLU A 177 7.95 -25.29 -16.96
N LEU A 178 7.27 -24.52 -16.11
CA LEU A 178 6.55 -23.29 -16.52
C LEU A 178 7.49 -22.21 -17.08
N THR A 179 8.72 -22.14 -16.57
CA THR A 179 9.73 -21.16 -17.00
C THR A 179 10.65 -21.65 -18.10
N ALA A 180 10.42 -22.84 -18.66
CA ALA A 180 11.23 -23.40 -19.74
C ALA A 180 11.22 -22.51 -21.00
N GLY A 181 12.41 -22.21 -21.52
CA GLY A 181 12.58 -21.37 -22.72
C GLY A 181 12.27 -19.87 -22.54
N LYS A 182 11.91 -19.41 -21.34
CA LYS A 182 11.60 -18.00 -21.06
C LYS A 182 12.89 -17.23 -20.73
N GLU A 183 13.25 -16.24 -21.56
CA GLU A 183 14.51 -15.48 -21.42
C GLU A 183 14.49 -14.51 -20.23
N THR A 184 13.47 -13.65 -20.13
CA THR A 184 13.44 -12.57 -19.13
C THR A 184 12.72 -13.00 -17.84
N PRO A 185 12.99 -12.36 -16.69
CA PRO A 185 12.19 -12.55 -15.48
C PRO A 185 10.72 -12.19 -15.68
N TYR A 186 10.41 -11.24 -16.58
CA TYR A 186 9.02 -10.94 -16.94
C TYR A 186 8.35 -12.14 -17.64
N ASP A 187 8.98 -12.73 -18.67
CA ASP A 187 8.37 -13.83 -19.44
C ASP A 187 8.17 -15.12 -18.62
N LYS A 188 8.99 -15.28 -17.57
CA LYS A 188 8.85 -16.33 -16.54
C LYS A 188 7.65 -16.07 -15.63
N LEU A 189 7.47 -14.83 -15.20
CA LEU A 189 6.33 -14.39 -14.41
C LEU A 189 5.03 -14.47 -15.22
N ASP A 190 5.01 -13.99 -16.47
CA ASP A 190 3.91 -14.13 -17.44
C ASP A 190 3.45 -15.60 -17.51
N ALA A 191 4.38 -16.54 -17.67
CA ALA A 191 4.08 -17.98 -17.74
C ALA A 191 3.50 -18.58 -16.43
N ILE A 192 3.87 -18.02 -15.27
CA ILE A 192 3.33 -18.42 -13.98
C ILE A 192 1.94 -17.78 -13.76
N VAL A 193 1.70 -16.57 -14.25
CA VAL A 193 0.36 -15.94 -14.27
C VAL A 193 -0.58 -16.73 -15.20
N ASP A 194 -0.12 -17.09 -16.40
CA ASP A 194 -0.84 -17.97 -17.35
C ASP A 194 -1.15 -19.35 -16.75
N TYR A 195 -0.30 -19.87 -15.86
CA TYR A 195 -0.56 -21.16 -15.21
C TYR A 195 -1.82 -21.12 -14.33
N PHE A 196 -2.01 -20.05 -13.55
CA PHE A 196 -3.18 -19.89 -12.68
C PHE A 196 -4.43 -19.36 -13.39
N THR A 197 -4.25 -18.38 -14.28
CA THR A 197 -5.36 -17.68 -14.96
C THR A 197 -5.82 -18.39 -16.25
N GLY A 198 -4.99 -19.29 -16.79
CA GLY A 198 -5.26 -20.02 -18.01
C GLY A 198 -6.47 -20.95 -17.96
N ARG A 199 -7.04 -21.19 -19.15
CA ARG A 199 -8.14 -22.14 -19.37
C ARG A 199 -7.61 -23.44 -19.98
N GLU A 200 -8.29 -24.54 -19.66
CA GLU A 200 -8.02 -25.84 -20.29
C GLU A 200 -8.72 -25.93 -21.66
N ALA A 201 -8.46 -27.01 -22.40
CA ALA A 201 -8.91 -27.17 -23.80
C ALA A 201 -10.45 -27.20 -23.99
N ASP A 202 -11.22 -27.38 -22.92
CA ASP A 202 -12.69 -27.30 -22.90
C ASP A 202 -13.23 -25.90 -22.52
N GLY A 203 -12.34 -24.94 -22.25
CA GLY A 203 -12.68 -23.57 -21.82
C GLY A 203 -12.90 -23.41 -20.31
N SER A 204 -12.83 -24.49 -19.53
CA SER A 204 -12.85 -24.43 -18.05
C SER A 204 -11.58 -23.75 -17.51
N ARG A 205 -11.64 -23.21 -16.29
CA ARG A 205 -10.47 -22.59 -15.63
C ARG A 205 -9.60 -23.68 -15.01
N ARG A 206 -8.27 -23.62 -15.17
CA ARG A 206 -7.36 -24.58 -14.51
C ARG A 206 -7.46 -24.52 -12.98
N PHE A 207 -7.66 -23.34 -12.43
CA PHE A 207 -7.87 -23.09 -11.02
C PHE A 207 -9.21 -22.39 -10.76
N THR A 208 -9.81 -22.65 -9.61
CA THR A 208 -11.12 -22.11 -9.21
C THR A 208 -11.02 -21.35 -7.89
N TYR A 209 -11.56 -20.13 -7.84
CA TYR A 209 -11.70 -19.40 -6.59
C TYR A 209 -12.78 -20.04 -5.70
N THR A 210 -12.50 -20.20 -4.40
CA THR A 210 -13.47 -20.65 -3.41
C THR A 210 -13.00 -20.32 -1.99
N LEU A 211 -13.90 -19.78 -1.17
CA LEU A 211 -13.70 -19.63 0.28
C LEU A 211 -13.73 -21.00 1.00
N GLU A 212 -14.27 -22.02 0.33
CA GLU A 212 -14.28 -23.43 0.77
C GLU A 212 -13.40 -24.28 -0.16
N PRO A 213 -12.07 -24.32 0.06
CA PRO A 213 -11.15 -25.17 -0.71
C PRO A 213 -11.11 -26.63 -0.23
N GLY A 214 -11.61 -26.88 0.98
CA GLY A 214 -11.35 -28.12 1.72
C GLY A 214 -9.92 -28.18 2.27
N SER A 215 -9.49 -29.38 2.69
CA SER A 215 -8.17 -29.63 3.26
C SER A 215 -7.56 -30.91 2.68
N PRO A 216 -6.22 -31.07 2.71
CA PRO A 216 -5.57 -32.33 2.40
C PRO A 216 -6.14 -33.48 3.26
N LYS A 217 -6.35 -34.65 2.65
CA LYS A 217 -6.85 -35.84 3.36
C LYS A 217 -5.75 -36.61 4.10
N THR A 218 -4.50 -36.41 3.70
CA THR A 218 -3.33 -37.08 4.29
C THR A 218 -2.79 -36.21 5.44
N PRO A 219 -2.68 -36.73 6.68
CA PRO A 219 -2.09 -35.98 7.79
C PRO A 219 -0.65 -35.56 7.48
N GLY A 220 -0.33 -34.28 7.69
CA GLY A 220 1.00 -33.71 7.42
C GLY A 220 1.30 -33.40 5.95
N GLN A 221 0.33 -33.56 5.03
CA GLN A 221 0.50 -33.11 3.65
C GLN A 221 0.45 -31.58 3.53
N SER A 222 1.34 -31.02 2.71
CA SER A 222 1.36 -29.61 2.34
C SER A 222 0.00 -29.15 1.79
N PHE A 223 -0.53 -28.05 2.34
CA PHE A 223 -1.69 -27.36 1.79
C PHE A 223 -1.36 -26.75 0.41
N MET A 224 -0.10 -26.36 0.19
CA MET A 224 0.35 -25.80 -1.07
C MET A 224 0.46 -26.87 -2.18
N HIS A 225 0.96 -28.06 -1.87
CA HIS A 225 0.97 -29.17 -2.82
C HIS A 225 -0.44 -29.64 -3.16
N TYR A 226 -1.32 -29.76 -2.15
CA TYR A 226 -2.72 -30.10 -2.37
C TYR A 226 -3.43 -29.08 -3.27
N PHE A 227 -3.10 -27.79 -3.13
CA PHE A 227 -3.60 -26.73 -4.01
C PHE A 227 -3.06 -26.82 -5.44
N LEU A 228 -1.74 -26.90 -5.61
CA LEU A 228 -1.08 -26.90 -6.92
C LEU A 228 -1.38 -28.16 -7.76
N PHE A 229 -1.40 -29.34 -7.12
CA PHE A 229 -1.34 -30.62 -7.81
C PHE A 229 -2.62 -31.46 -7.72
N GLU A 230 -3.50 -31.23 -6.72
CA GLU A 230 -4.72 -32.03 -6.51
C GLU A 230 -6.02 -31.23 -6.70
N ASN A 231 -6.36 -30.31 -5.78
CA ASN A 231 -7.71 -29.72 -5.73
C ASN A 231 -7.90 -28.54 -6.69
N LYS A 232 -6.83 -27.82 -7.04
CA LYS A 232 -6.80 -26.56 -7.81
C LYS A 232 -7.86 -25.53 -7.37
N ARG A 233 -8.17 -25.50 -6.07
CA ARG A 233 -9.25 -24.74 -5.44
C ARG A 233 -8.74 -24.03 -4.20
N GLY A 234 -8.87 -22.71 -4.18
CA GLY A 234 -8.31 -21.84 -3.15
C GLY A 234 -8.95 -20.47 -3.13
N TYR A 235 -8.66 -19.68 -2.10
CA TYR A 235 -8.88 -18.23 -2.09
C TYR A 235 -7.54 -17.50 -2.23
N CYS A 236 -7.55 -16.16 -2.24
CA CYS A 236 -6.43 -15.30 -2.64
C CYS A 236 -5.07 -15.62 -1.98
N THR A 237 -5.03 -16.05 -0.72
CA THR A 237 -3.78 -16.44 -0.04
C THR A 237 -3.11 -17.68 -0.65
N TYR A 238 -3.89 -18.63 -1.17
CA TYR A 238 -3.36 -19.81 -1.89
C TYR A 238 -2.73 -19.38 -3.21
N PHE A 239 -3.42 -18.55 -3.99
CA PHE A 239 -2.89 -18.02 -5.26
C PHE A 239 -1.61 -17.20 -5.04
N ALA A 240 -1.63 -16.24 -4.11
CA ALA A 240 -0.48 -15.40 -3.79
C ALA A 240 0.70 -16.22 -3.24
N GLY A 241 0.45 -17.17 -2.33
CA GLY A 241 1.47 -18.05 -1.77
C GLY A 241 2.10 -18.96 -2.82
N ALA A 242 1.28 -19.66 -3.62
CA ALA A 242 1.74 -20.55 -4.69
C ALA A 242 2.54 -19.80 -5.76
N THR A 243 2.08 -18.61 -6.15
CA THR A 243 2.75 -17.74 -7.11
C THR A 243 4.10 -17.27 -6.57
N THR A 244 4.14 -16.83 -5.31
CA THR A 244 5.40 -16.42 -4.66
C THR A 244 6.39 -17.58 -4.61
N LEU A 245 5.95 -18.79 -4.27
CA LEU A 245 6.83 -19.98 -4.25
C LEU A 245 7.35 -20.36 -5.64
N LEU A 246 6.50 -20.39 -6.67
CA LEU A 246 6.94 -20.68 -8.05
C LEU A 246 7.91 -19.62 -8.59
N LEU A 247 7.72 -18.35 -8.23
CA LEU A 247 8.63 -17.26 -8.60
C LEU A 247 9.97 -17.33 -7.84
N ARG A 248 9.96 -17.60 -6.53
CA ARG A 248 11.19 -17.79 -5.76
C ARG A 248 12.00 -18.99 -6.26
N ALA A 249 11.34 -20.10 -6.60
CA ALA A 249 11.95 -21.25 -7.29
C ALA A 249 12.56 -20.90 -8.67
N ALA A 250 12.00 -19.90 -9.37
CA ALA A 250 12.53 -19.37 -10.62
C ALA A 250 13.68 -18.35 -10.45
N GLY A 251 14.07 -18.04 -9.21
CA GLY A 251 15.07 -17.03 -8.87
C GLY A 251 14.57 -15.59 -8.96
N ILE A 252 13.24 -15.37 -8.88
CA ILE A 252 12.61 -14.06 -9.00
C ILE A 252 12.31 -13.50 -7.59
N PRO A 253 12.81 -12.30 -7.21
CA PRO A 253 12.59 -11.71 -5.90
C PRO A 253 11.15 -11.22 -5.76
N CYS A 254 10.38 -11.85 -4.88
CA CYS A 254 8.95 -11.58 -4.69
C CYS A 254 8.48 -11.80 -3.24
N ARG A 255 7.33 -11.21 -2.91
CA ARG A 255 6.73 -11.23 -1.57
C ARG A 255 5.21 -11.18 -1.64
N VAL A 256 4.55 -11.77 -0.64
CA VAL A 256 3.09 -11.68 -0.51
C VAL A 256 2.72 -10.36 0.14
N VAL A 257 1.71 -9.67 -0.39
CA VAL A 257 1.10 -8.49 0.22
C VAL A 257 -0.32 -8.83 0.65
N VAL A 258 -0.74 -8.31 1.80
CA VAL A 258 -2.08 -8.52 2.37
C VAL A 258 -2.71 -7.16 2.68
N GLY A 259 -3.97 -6.98 2.30
CA GLY A 259 -4.66 -5.71 2.39
C GLY A 259 -6.09 -5.82 1.89
N TYR A 260 -6.52 -4.86 1.08
CA TYR A 260 -7.87 -4.79 0.54
C TYR A 260 -7.89 -4.48 -0.96
N ALA A 261 -8.80 -5.14 -1.67
CA ALA A 261 -9.15 -4.85 -3.06
C ALA A 261 -10.28 -3.80 -3.11
N ILE A 262 -9.96 -2.57 -3.52
CA ILE A 262 -10.87 -1.44 -3.61
C ILE A 262 -11.66 -1.49 -4.92
N TYR A 263 -12.95 -1.78 -4.84
CA TYR A 263 -13.87 -1.64 -5.97
C TYR A 263 -14.44 -0.21 -5.99
N ASP A 264 -14.63 0.38 -7.17
CA ASP A 264 -15.21 1.73 -7.25
C ASP A 264 -16.69 1.72 -6.89
N ARG A 265 -16.94 2.00 -5.60
CA ARG A 265 -18.25 2.22 -4.99
C ARG A 265 -18.52 3.72 -4.80
N SER A 266 -17.74 4.60 -5.46
CA SER A 266 -17.77 6.07 -5.31
C SER A 266 -18.90 6.76 -6.09
N ASN A 267 -19.86 6.00 -6.63
CA ASN A 267 -20.92 6.50 -7.51
C ASN A 267 -21.91 7.49 -6.85
N LYS A 268 -21.87 7.64 -5.51
CA LYS A 268 -22.57 8.69 -4.76
C LYS A 268 -21.68 9.89 -4.40
N ASN A 269 -20.38 9.69 -4.27
CA ASN A 269 -19.40 10.69 -3.82
C ASN A 269 -18.03 10.34 -4.44
N THR A 270 -17.71 10.97 -5.57
CA THR A 270 -16.58 10.57 -6.43
C THR A 270 -15.23 10.83 -5.75
N GLY A 271 -14.40 9.79 -5.67
CA GLY A 271 -13.11 9.84 -4.98
C GLY A 271 -13.13 9.30 -3.54
N TRP A 272 -14.31 9.03 -2.99
CA TRP A 272 -14.46 8.29 -1.72
C TRP A 272 -14.67 6.80 -1.97
N TYR A 273 -13.89 5.99 -1.27
CA TYR A 273 -13.89 4.53 -1.42
C TYR A 273 -14.17 3.86 -0.08
N TRP A 274 -15.29 3.13 0.00
CA TRP A 274 -15.57 2.28 1.14
C TRP A 274 -14.83 0.94 1.00
N VAL A 275 -14.32 0.46 2.14
CA VAL A 275 -13.49 -0.75 2.23
C VAL A 275 -14.04 -1.64 3.34
N TYR A 276 -14.63 -2.76 2.96
CA TYR A 276 -15.27 -3.70 3.88
C TYR A 276 -14.42 -4.95 4.10
N ALA A 277 -14.77 -5.77 5.10
CA ALA A 277 -13.99 -6.96 5.46
C ALA A 277 -13.98 -8.04 4.36
N ASP A 278 -15.04 -8.12 3.54
CA ASP A 278 -15.15 -9.01 2.37
C ASP A 278 -14.24 -8.59 1.20
N GLN A 279 -13.69 -7.38 1.23
CA GLN A 279 -12.66 -6.92 0.29
C GLN A 279 -11.24 -7.30 0.74
N GLY A 280 -11.07 -7.99 1.86
CA GLY A 280 -9.78 -8.46 2.35
C GLY A 280 -9.10 -9.39 1.33
N HIS A 281 -7.88 -9.03 0.90
CA HIS A 281 -7.24 -9.65 -0.25
C HIS A 281 -5.73 -9.86 -0.06
N ALA A 282 -5.17 -10.81 -0.82
CA ALA A 282 -3.75 -11.11 -0.85
C ALA A 282 -3.26 -11.28 -2.30
N TRP A 283 -2.10 -10.72 -2.62
CA TRP A 283 -1.50 -10.72 -3.95
C TRP A 283 0.04 -10.75 -3.85
N VAL A 284 0.76 -10.65 -4.97
CA VAL A 284 2.23 -10.72 -5.01
C VAL A 284 2.83 -9.40 -5.48
N GLU A 285 3.81 -8.89 -4.74
CA GLU A 285 4.74 -7.86 -5.24
C GLU A 285 6.00 -8.55 -5.79
N VAL A 286 6.37 -8.22 -7.03
CA VAL A 286 7.61 -8.68 -7.68
C VAL A 286 8.56 -7.50 -7.83
N TYR A 287 9.83 -7.67 -7.44
CA TYR A 287 10.83 -6.61 -7.58
C TYR A 287 11.42 -6.63 -8.98
N PHE A 288 11.22 -5.56 -9.75
CA PHE A 288 11.92 -5.30 -11.00
C PHE A 288 12.95 -4.18 -10.81
N PRO A 289 14.23 -4.36 -11.19
CA PRO A 289 15.29 -3.38 -10.94
C PRO A 289 15.04 -2.08 -11.72
N GLY A 290 14.45 -1.10 -11.05
CA GLY A 290 14.11 0.21 -11.63
C GLY A 290 12.63 0.53 -11.74
N TYR A 291 11.76 -0.41 -11.41
CA TYR A 291 10.35 -0.12 -11.13
C TYR A 291 10.06 -0.35 -9.64
N GLY A 292 10.92 -1.11 -8.97
CA GLY A 292 10.80 -1.52 -7.57
C GLY A 292 9.82 -2.67 -7.47
N TRP A 293 9.08 -2.72 -6.37
CA TRP A 293 7.95 -3.63 -6.23
C TRP A 293 6.81 -3.23 -7.19
N VAL A 294 6.36 -4.22 -7.96
CA VAL A 294 5.25 -4.12 -8.92
C VAL A 294 4.23 -5.19 -8.59
N ASP A 295 2.96 -4.81 -8.52
CA ASP A 295 1.86 -5.70 -8.12
C ASP A 295 1.45 -6.65 -9.26
N PHE A 296 1.26 -7.92 -8.92
CA PHE A 296 0.68 -8.98 -9.74
C PHE A 296 -0.29 -9.81 -8.90
N ASP A 297 -1.44 -10.15 -9.49
CA ASP A 297 -2.41 -11.06 -8.88
C ASP A 297 -2.69 -12.20 -9.86
N THR A 298 -2.78 -13.39 -9.30
CA THR A 298 -3.05 -14.66 -10.01
C THR A 298 -4.36 -15.28 -9.56
N THR A 299 -5.07 -14.64 -8.64
CA THR A 299 -6.45 -14.93 -8.29
C THR A 299 -7.31 -14.76 -9.55
N PRO A 300 -7.98 -15.81 -10.07
CA PRO A 300 -8.79 -15.70 -11.27
C PRO A 300 -9.96 -14.73 -11.03
N SER A 301 -10.01 -13.60 -11.74
CA SER A 301 -11.14 -12.67 -11.68
C SER A 301 -12.42 -13.40 -12.11
N ASP A 302 -13.40 -13.57 -11.23
CA ASP A 302 -14.61 -14.34 -11.53
C ASP A 302 -15.42 -13.71 -12.68
N ASP A 303 -15.94 -14.55 -13.57
CA ASP A 303 -16.80 -14.13 -14.70
C ASP A 303 -18.17 -13.59 -14.19
N THR A 304 -18.43 -13.73 -12.89
CA THR A 304 -19.48 -13.06 -12.11
C THR A 304 -18.85 -12.05 -11.17
N GLU A 305 -19.35 -10.80 -11.12
CA GLU A 305 -18.96 -9.85 -10.05
C GLU A 305 -19.08 -10.52 -8.67
N PRO A 306 -18.12 -10.29 -7.73
CA PRO A 306 -18.18 -10.87 -6.38
C PRO A 306 -19.53 -10.51 -5.74
N THR A 307 -20.27 -11.54 -5.30
CA THR A 307 -21.72 -11.49 -5.07
C THR A 307 -22.13 -10.28 -4.25
N ARG A 308 -22.75 -9.31 -4.94
CA ARG A 308 -22.91 -7.93 -4.49
C ARG A 308 -23.49 -7.86 -3.07
N PRO A 309 -22.71 -7.50 -2.04
CA PRO A 309 -23.23 -7.40 -0.68
C PRO A 309 -24.32 -6.32 -0.61
N PRO A 310 -25.28 -6.43 0.34
CA PRO A 310 -26.30 -5.42 0.51
C PRO A 310 -25.64 -4.05 0.76
N LYS A 311 -25.98 -3.07 -0.07
CA LYS A 311 -25.41 -1.72 0.01
C LYS A 311 -25.66 -1.12 1.40
N PRO A 312 -24.61 -0.65 2.11
CA PRO A 312 -24.78 0.43 3.07
C PRO A 312 -25.32 1.66 2.34
N ASP A 313 -26.33 2.31 2.90
CA ASP A 313 -27.10 3.35 2.23
C ASP A 313 -26.62 4.77 2.56
N ALA A 314 -26.08 4.99 3.76
CA ALA A 314 -25.54 6.28 4.20
C ALA A 314 -24.26 6.70 3.42
N THR A 315 -24.31 7.89 2.83
CA THR A 315 -23.22 8.51 2.04
C THR A 315 -22.04 8.90 2.94
N PRO A 316 -20.76 8.73 2.53
CA PRO A 316 -19.63 9.26 3.28
C PRO A 316 -19.62 10.80 3.22
N PRO A 317 -19.10 11.49 4.24
CA PRO A 317 -19.27 12.94 4.37
C PRO A 317 -18.61 13.71 3.20
N ASP A 318 -19.34 14.65 2.59
CA ASP A 318 -18.91 15.34 1.37
C ASP A 318 -17.94 16.50 1.65
N TYR A 319 -16.79 16.18 2.25
CA TYR A 319 -15.80 17.17 2.64
C TYR A 319 -14.41 16.81 2.10
N ALA A 320 -14.09 17.32 0.91
CA ALA A 320 -12.71 17.55 0.51
C ALA A 320 -12.11 18.71 1.34
N ARG A 321 -11.85 18.45 2.63
CA ARG A 321 -11.29 19.46 3.55
C ARG A 321 -9.81 19.70 3.21
N GLU A 322 -9.54 20.71 2.39
CA GLU A 322 -8.19 21.27 2.34
C GLU A 322 -7.80 21.77 3.74
N PRO A 323 -6.56 21.53 4.21
CA PRO A 323 -6.11 22.12 5.45
C PRO A 323 -6.06 23.65 5.29
N PHE A 324 -6.85 24.37 6.07
CA PHE A 324 -6.89 25.84 6.00
C PHE A 324 -5.57 26.46 6.48
N PHE A 325 -4.82 25.74 7.31
CA PHE A 325 -3.48 26.09 7.77
C PHE A 325 -2.69 24.80 7.91
N ALA A 326 -1.55 24.72 7.23
CA ALA A 326 -0.65 23.57 7.23
C ALA A 326 0.80 24.00 7.04
N VAL A 327 1.69 23.06 7.34
CA VAL A 327 3.10 23.30 7.64
C VAL A 327 3.82 21.90 7.73
N LEU A 328 5.13 21.81 8.04
CA LEU A 328 6.04 20.62 7.96
C LEU A 328 7.29 20.73 8.92
N GLY A 329 8.18 19.74 9.12
CA GLY A 329 9.54 19.95 9.71
C GLY A 329 9.71 20.45 11.18
N ASP A 330 10.77 21.24 11.42
CA ASP A 330 11.66 21.22 12.61
C ASP A 330 11.04 21.55 14.00
N LEU A 331 11.05 20.54 14.88
CA LEU A 331 10.81 20.68 16.32
C LEU A 331 12.10 21.12 17.05
N THR A 332 12.01 22.12 17.92
CA THR A 332 13.13 22.67 18.72
C THR A 332 12.97 22.48 20.23
N GLY A 333 11.79 22.05 20.71
CA GLY A 333 11.56 21.71 22.11
C GLY A 333 10.10 21.39 22.43
N MET A 334 9.85 20.99 23.67
CA MET A 334 8.52 20.77 24.25
C MET A 334 8.49 21.35 25.67
N SER A 335 7.33 21.75 26.18
CA SER A 335 7.15 22.11 27.59
C SER A 335 7.23 20.87 28.50
N GLY A 336 7.54 21.10 29.78
CA GLY A 336 7.67 20.01 30.78
C GLY A 336 6.38 19.26 31.09
N ASP A 337 5.22 19.77 30.69
CA ASP A 337 3.90 19.12 30.77
C ASP A 337 3.45 18.52 29.42
N SER A 338 4.26 18.64 28.36
CA SER A 338 3.97 18.21 26.99
C SER A 338 2.73 18.84 26.33
N THR A 339 2.20 19.95 26.85
CA THR A 339 1.06 20.66 26.23
C THR A 339 1.48 21.70 25.19
N GLU A 340 2.76 22.08 25.14
CA GLU A 340 3.32 23.10 24.26
C GLU A 340 4.51 22.55 23.46
N LEU A 341 4.61 22.98 22.20
CA LEU A 341 5.64 22.61 21.24
C LEU A 341 6.40 23.87 20.82
N ASN A 342 7.70 23.75 20.58
CA ASN A 342 8.55 24.84 20.08
C ASN A 342 9.16 24.43 18.73
N ILE A 343 9.21 25.36 17.78
CA ILE A 343 9.29 25.06 16.34
C ILE A 343 10.27 26.02 15.65
N ARG A 344 11.02 25.58 14.63
CA ARG A 344 11.72 26.48 13.69
C ARG A 344 11.23 26.27 12.24
N PRO A 345 11.03 27.32 11.43
CA PRO A 345 10.04 27.22 10.37
C PRO A 345 10.59 27.31 8.91
N GLN A 346 10.59 26.22 8.09
CA GLN A 346 10.85 26.19 6.60
C GLN A 346 9.81 25.59 5.50
N VAL A 347 8.47 25.91 5.47
CA VAL A 347 7.30 25.79 4.49
C VAL A 347 5.93 26.10 5.22
N ILE A 348 5.11 27.14 4.87
CA ILE A 348 3.69 27.35 5.36
C ILE A 348 2.75 27.15 4.19
N ARG A 349 1.53 26.71 4.51
CA ARG A 349 0.36 26.76 3.66
C ARG A 349 -0.82 27.39 4.41
N TYR A 350 -1.50 28.37 3.82
CA TYR A 350 -2.80 28.87 4.26
C TYR A 350 -3.81 28.73 3.12
N ARG A 351 -4.88 27.98 3.36
CA ARG A 351 -5.81 27.47 2.34
C ARG A 351 -5.02 26.80 1.20
N SER A 352 -5.13 27.35 -0.02
CA SER A 352 -4.46 26.83 -1.22
C SER A 352 -3.22 27.66 -1.62
N GLN A 353 -2.68 28.51 -0.73
CA GLN A 353 -1.47 29.30 -0.96
C GLN A 353 -0.32 28.81 -0.08
N GLU A 354 0.89 28.73 -0.63
CA GLU A 354 2.12 28.30 0.06
C GLU A 354 3.15 29.44 0.14
N PHE A 355 4.01 29.40 1.16
CA PHE A 355 4.63 30.58 1.79
C PHE A 355 6.04 30.25 2.41
N GLU A 356 7.02 31.18 2.40
CA GLU A 356 8.48 30.94 2.37
C GLU A 356 9.52 31.77 3.27
N ILE A 357 9.58 31.73 4.65
CA ILE A 357 10.69 32.30 5.50
C ILE A 357 12.06 31.77 4.98
N PRO A 358 13.06 32.68 4.86
CA PRO A 358 14.47 32.41 5.12
C PRO A 358 14.79 31.75 6.48
N ASP A 359 15.84 30.93 6.55
CA ASP A 359 16.25 30.18 7.76
C ASP A 359 16.62 31.03 9.00
N SER A 360 16.71 32.36 8.85
CA SER A 360 17.16 33.28 9.90
C SER A 360 16.10 33.65 10.96
N ALA A 361 14.79 33.42 10.72
CA ALA A 361 13.76 33.77 11.71
C ALA A 361 13.32 32.53 12.52
N SER A 362 13.84 32.42 13.75
CA SER A 362 13.27 31.50 14.75
C SER A 362 12.15 32.22 15.50
N GLN A 363 10.91 31.79 15.31
CA GLN A 363 9.74 32.22 16.08
C GLN A 363 9.25 31.06 16.94
N ILE A 364 8.86 31.30 18.19
CA ILE A 364 8.31 30.25 19.06
C ILE A 364 6.81 30.12 18.77
N ILE A 365 6.45 29.21 17.87
CA ILE A 365 5.06 28.85 17.58
C ILE A 365 4.60 27.82 18.64
N THR A 366 3.88 28.26 19.66
CA THR A 366 3.31 27.36 20.68
C THR A 366 1.88 26.98 20.30
N ILE A 367 1.54 25.69 20.44
CA ILE A 367 0.26 25.13 19.99
C ILE A 367 -0.30 24.23 21.09
N LYS A 368 -1.60 24.39 21.40
CA LYS A 368 -2.35 23.54 22.34
C LYS A 368 -3.45 22.78 21.59
N PRO A 369 -3.18 21.56 21.06
CA PRO A 369 -4.10 20.86 20.16
C PRO A 369 -5.46 20.53 20.80
N ALA A 370 -5.52 20.41 22.13
CA ALA A 370 -6.77 20.18 22.88
C ALA A 370 -7.63 21.44 23.05
N GLU A 371 -7.07 22.64 22.87
CA GLU A 371 -7.73 23.93 23.08
C GLU A 371 -8.00 24.71 21.78
N GLY A 372 -7.33 24.34 20.67
CA GLY A 372 -7.36 25.09 19.42
C GLY A 372 -6.51 26.38 19.43
N ASN A 373 -5.76 26.63 20.50
CA ASN A 373 -4.92 27.81 20.66
C ASN A 373 -3.57 27.68 19.93
N VAL A 374 -3.21 28.73 19.18
CA VAL A 374 -1.86 28.96 18.63
C VAL A 374 -1.36 30.31 19.12
N THR A 375 -0.13 30.35 19.61
CA THR A 375 0.57 31.59 19.97
C THR A 375 1.91 31.68 19.25
N ILE A 376 2.37 32.90 18.96
CA ILE A 376 3.71 33.19 18.44
C ILE A 376 4.41 34.08 19.46
N ASP A 377 5.56 33.65 19.96
CA ASP A 377 6.34 34.36 20.99
C ASP A 377 5.48 34.80 22.19
N GLY A 378 4.56 33.92 22.62
CA GLY A 378 3.63 34.13 23.72
C GLY A 378 2.39 34.98 23.41
N LYS A 379 2.20 35.46 22.17
CA LYS A 379 1.01 36.22 21.75
C LYS A 379 0.01 35.32 21.02
N PRO A 380 -1.27 35.25 21.43
CA PRO A 380 -2.29 34.52 20.67
C PRO A 380 -2.54 35.23 19.33
N VAL A 381 -2.58 34.47 18.24
CA VAL A 381 -2.77 34.99 16.87
C VAL A 381 -4.04 34.40 16.28
N LYS A 382 -4.85 35.22 15.59
CA LYS A 382 -6.02 34.69 14.89
C LYS A 382 -5.59 34.01 13.59
N ILE A 383 -6.16 32.85 13.34
CA ILE A 383 -5.97 32.03 12.13
C ILE A 383 -6.04 32.81 10.81
N GLY A 384 -6.86 33.87 10.72
CA GLY A 384 -7.00 34.72 9.53
C GLY A 384 -5.84 35.71 9.28
N GLU A 385 -4.85 35.79 10.17
CA GLU A 385 -3.75 36.76 10.10
C GLU A 385 -2.43 36.15 9.58
N PHE A 386 -2.39 34.83 9.36
CA PHE A 386 -1.21 34.08 8.88
C PHE A 386 -0.99 34.19 7.37
N ALA A 387 -0.67 35.39 6.89
CA ALA A 387 0.00 35.55 5.61
C ALA A 387 1.52 35.56 5.84
N THR A 388 2.25 34.70 5.11
CA THR A 388 3.71 34.52 5.22
C THR A 388 4.14 33.90 6.58
N ASP A 389 5.06 32.95 6.71
CA ASP A 389 5.90 32.29 5.71
C ASP A 389 6.67 31.13 6.41
N ARG A 390 6.19 29.88 6.67
CA ARG A 390 6.87 28.65 7.23
C ARG A 390 6.66 28.32 8.77
N LYS A 391 6.67 27.10 9.46
CA LYS A 391 6.66 25.58 9.31
C LYS A 391 6.78 24.78 10.68
N MET A 392 5.89 23.83 11.06
CA MET A 392 6.05 22.50 11.77
C MET A 392 4.92 21.58 11.22
N VAL A 393 4.87 20.23 11.28
CA VAL A 393 3.82 19.44 10.56
C VAL A 393 2.35 19.49 11.07
N ILE A 394 1.81 20.67 11.41
CA ILE A 394 0.45 20.89 11.94
C ILE A 394 -0.58 21.24 10.84
N SER A 395 -1.26 20.22 10.31
CA SER A 395 -2.45 20.44 9.47
C SER A 395 -3.65 20.72 10.38
N ALA A 396 -4.08 21.97 10.45
CA ALA A 396 -5.33 22.35 11.08
C ALA A 396 -6.48 22.29 10.06
N TYR A 397 -7.63 21.77 10.50
CA TYR A 397 -8.84 21.61 9.69
C TYR A 397 -9.96 22.46 10.29
N SER A 398 -10.58 23.31 9.47
CA SER A 398 -11.66 24.21 9.89
C SER A 398 -12.99 23.65 9.43
N PHE A 399 -14.01 23.93 10.22
CA PHE A 399 -15.40 23.53 9.99
C PHE A 399 -16.22 24.75 9.54
N ASP A 400 -15.61 25.65 8.75
CA ASP A 400 -16.22 26.89 8.25
C ASP A 400 -17.31 26.62 7.20
N TYR A 401 -18.47 26.18 7.69
CA TYR A 401 -19.75 26.26 7.00
C TYR A 401 -20.27 27.70 7.01
N ALA A 402 -19.56 28.63 6.36
CA ALA A 402 -19.92 30.04 6.34
C ALA A 402 -19.51 30.73 5.02
N LEU A 403 -20.44 30.71 4.06
CA LEU A 403 -20.52 31.51 2.82
C LEU A 403 -19.46 31.22 1.73
#